data_AF-A0A922CS18-F1
#
_entry.id   AF-A0A922CS18-F1
#
_cell.length_a   1.000
_cell.length_b   1.000
_cell.length_c   1.000
_cell.angle_alpha   90.00
_cell.angle_beta   90.00
_cell.angle_gamma   90.00
#
_symmetry.space_group_name_H-M   'P 1'
#
loop_
_entity.id
_entity.type
_entity.pdbx_description
1 polymer ?
#
loop_
_entity_poly.entity_id
_entity_poly.type
_entity_poly.pdbx_seq_one_letter_code
_entity_poly.pdbx_strand_id
1 'polypeptide(L)'
;MVQAPHGYRLVGADVDSQELWIAALLGDSGSGAVGGHPFGWAVVAGDKARHTDLHSLTAAAHKLRRDHAKVVNYARIYGAGQNFAERLLKQFNPTMTISEAKSKAAKMFATTKGRRVYTLKRQYMEGFMDEDLDNQAVEMTSYQAMRLAKLSGKTLEEMFERPRWVGGTESDMFNKLEEIADCESPRTAFLCGALSRALAAGRGRWTNTRLNWAVQSAAADFLHLMLASMAHLAPRARFCLSFHDEVRYLVPEEYKYETALALQITNLLTRAFCSQRVGINDLPLSVAFFSSVEVDQVLRKESTLSCTTPSNPHGLEKGYGIPNGESLNIFDVLEKCHANKSL
;
A
#
# COMPACT_ATOMS: atom_id res chain seq x y z
N MET A 1 7.89 9.40 -28.60
CA MET A 1 6.43 9.27 -28.34
C MET A 1 6.01 7.86 -28.74
N VAL A 2 5.29 7.15 -27.88
CA VAL A 2 4.79 5.79 -28.16
C VAL A 2 3.33 5.89 -28.57
N GLN A 3 2.98 5.36 -29.75
CA GLN A 3 1.62 5.38 -30.28
C GLN A 3 1.11 3.96 -30.57
N ALA A 4 -0.18 3.75 -30.42
CA ALA A 4 -0.87 2.56 -30.89
C ALA A 4 -0.86 2.52 -32.43
N PRO A 5 -0.73 1.32 -33.05
CA PRO A 5 -0.93 1.15 -34.48
C PRO A 5 -2.34 1.56 -34.91
N HIS A 6 -2.52 1.85 -36.21
CA HIS A 6 -3.84 2.15 -36.77
C HIS A 6 -4.84 1.02 -36.49
N GLY A 7 -6.04 1.38 -36.04
CA GLY A 7 -7.08 0.42 -35.64
C GLY A 7 -6.91 -0.16 -34.24
N TYR A 8 -5.95 0.33 -33.45
CA TYR A 8 -5.73 -0.09 -32.06
C TYR A 8 -5.72 1.10 -31.10
N ARG A 9 -6.02 0.83 -29.83
CA ARG A 9 -5.94 1.76 -28.71
C ARG A 9 -5.12 1.17 -27.57
N LEU A 10 -4.52 2.06 -26.80
CA LEU A 10 -3.96 1.75 -25.50
C LEU A 10 -5.08 1.91 -24.46
N VAL A 11 -5.35 0.84 -23.72
CA VAL A 11 -6.30 0.83 -22.60
C VAL A 11 -5.52 0.53 -21.34
N GLY A 12 -5.70 1.33 -20.30
CA GLY A 12 -5.11 1.00 -19.01
C GLY A 12 -5.46 1.96 -17.90
N ALA A 13 -5.07 1.57 -16.70
CA ALA A 13 -5.44 2.26 -15.48
C ALA A 13 -4.30 2.22 -14.47
N ASP A 14 -4.35 3.17 -13.54
CA ASP A 14 -3.46 3.30 -12.41
C ASP A 14 -4.21 2.87 -11.14
N VAL A 15 -3.65 1.96 -10.35
CA VAL A 15 -4.28 1.51 -9.11
C VAL A 15 -3.99 2.52 -8.00
N ASP A 16 -4.95 3.41 -7.74
CA ASP A 16 -4.83 4.42 -6.68
C ASP A 16 -4.40 3.82 -5.34
N SER A 17 -3.28 4.33 -4.83
CA SER A 17 -2.77 4.02 -3.48
C SER A 17 -2.68 2.50 -3.22
N GLN A 18 -2.33 1.69 -4.23
CA GLN A 18 -2.32 0.23 -4.17
C GLN A 18 -1.64 -0.32 -2.90
N GLU A 19 -0.40 0.08 -2.66
CA GLU A 19 0.37 -0.43 -1.52
C GLU A 19 -0.14 0.06 -0.17
N LEU A 20 -0.68 1.28 -0.11
CA LEU A 20 -1.33 1.79 1.11
C LEU A 20 -2.56 0.96 1.44
N TRP A 21 -3.36 0.62 0.42
CA TRP A 21 -4.52 -0.24 0.59
C TRP A 21 -4.12 -1.65 1.01
N ILE A 22 -3.08 -2.24 0.41
CA ILE A 22 -2.55 -3.55 0.82
C ILE A 22 -2.07 -3.51 2.27
N ALA A 23 -1.27 -2.51 2.64
CA ALA A 23 -0.78 -2.36 4.01
C ALA A 23 -1.93 -2.19 5.01
N ALA A 24 -2.97 -1.43 4.64
CA ALA A 24 -4.16 -1.24 5.46
C ALA A 24 -4.93 -2.53 5.65
N LEU A 25 -5.18 -3.25 4.55
CA LEU A 25 -5.87 -4.53 4.55
C LEU A 25 -5.14 -5.57 5.41
N LEU A 26 -3.81 -5.61 5.34
CA LEU A 26 -3.00 -6.48 6.19
C LEU A 26 -3.11 -6.10 7.67
N GLY A 27 -3.08 -4.82 8.02
CA GLY A 27 -3.31 -4.38 9.39
C GLY A 27 -4.71 -4.74 9.91
N ASP A 28 -5.73 -4.55 9.07
CA ASP A 28 -7.13 -4.85 9.39
C ASP A 28 -7.44 -6.36 9.44
N SER A 29 -6.57 -7.21 8.92
CA SER A 29 -6.75 -8.67 8.99
C SER A 29 -6.90 -9.19 10.43
N GLY A 30 -6.31 -8.49 11.42
CA GLY A 30 -6.46 -8.84 12.83
C GLY A 30 -7.85 -8.58 13.41
N SER A 31 -8.59 -7.60 12.88
CA SER A 31 -9.97 -7.30 13.31
C SER A 31 -11.02 -8.01 12.45
N GLY A 32 -10.64 -8.49 11.26
CA GLY A 32 -11.55 -9.13 10.31
C GLY A 32 -12.50 -8.17 9.59
N ALA A 33 -12.28 -6.85 9.70
CA ALA A 33 -13.14 -5.83 9.12
C ALA A 33 -12.32 -4.75 8.39
N VAL A 34 -12.72 -4.42 7.15
CA VAL A 34 -12.10 -3.32 6.40
C VAL A 34 -12.28 -2.01 7.17
N GLY A 35 -11.18 -1.28 7.37
CA GLY A 35 -11.18 -0.03 8.12
C GLY A 35 -11.34 -0.22 9.63
N GLY A 36 -11.07 -1.42 10.16
CA GLY A 36 -11.17 -1.71 11.58
C GLY A 36 -10.17 -0.95 12.46
N HIS A 37 -9.04 -0.51 11.88
CA HIS A 37 -8.03 0.32 12.57
C HIS A 37 -7.93 1.72 11.97
N PRO A 38 -7.38 2.72 12.71
CA PRO A 38 -7.28 4.10 12.24
C PRO A 38 -6.60 4.26 10.88
N PHE A 39 -5.55 3.48 10.61
CA PHE A 39 -4.87 3.49 9.31
C PHE A 39 -5.77 2.99 8.18
N GLY A 40 -6.44 1.84 8.37
CA GLY A 40 -7.36 1.30 7.37
C GLY A 40 -8.54 2.22 7.09
N TRP A 41 -9.10 2.82 8.14
CA TRP A 41 -10.16 3.81 8.01
C TRP A 41 -9.73 5.02 7.17
N ALA A 42 -8.56 5.58 7.46
CA ALA A 42 -8.03 6.74 6.74
C ALA A 42 -7.71 6.43 5.27
N VAL A 43 -7.40 5.18 4.92
CA VAL A 43 -7.13 4.76 3.54
C VAL A 43 -8.43 4.53 2.75
N VAL A 44 -9.46 3.96 3.38
CA VAL A 44 -10.69 3.54 2.68
C VAL A 44 -11.77 4.61 2.66
N ALA A 45 -11.89 5.39 3.74
CA ALA A 45 -12.91 6.42 3.92
C ALA A 45 -12.34 7.85 3.86
N GLY A 46 -11.01 7.99 3.76
CA GLY A 46 -10.35 9.29 3.68
C GLY A 46 -10.61 10.01 2.37
N ASP A 47 -10.82 11.32 2.45
CA ASP A 47 -11.06 12.19 1.29
C ASP A 47 -10.03 13.34 1.29
N LYS A 48 -9.36 13.50 0.14
CA LYS A 48 -8.38 14.55 -0.09
C LYS A 48 -9.00 15.96 -0.01
N ALA A 49 -10.21 16.14 -0.54
CA ALA A 49 -10.90 17.43 -0.55
C ALA A 49 -11.33 17.85 0.85
N ARG A 50 -11.70 16.88 1.71
CA ARG A 50 -12.07 17.11 3.11
C ARG A 50 -10.88 17.09 4.06
N HIS A 51 -9.66 16.90 3.55
CA HIS A 51 -8.45 16.75 4.35
C HIS A 51 -8.49 15.62 5.40
N THR A 52 -9.30 14.58 5.14
CA THR A 52 -9.44 13.40 6.00
C THR A 52 -8.62 12.21 5.52
N ASP A 53 -7.99 12.31 4.34
CA ASP A 53 -7.07 11.29 3.84
C ASP A 53 -5.80 11.19 4.69
N LEU A 54 -5.18 10.00 4.71
CA LEU A 54 -3.97 9.69 5.47
C LEU A 54 -2.87 10.77 5.34
N HIS A 55 -2.62 11.26 4.12
CA HIS A 55 -1.55 12.23 3.90
C HIS A 55 -1.91 13.60 4.48
N SER A 56 -3.17 14.02 4.39
CA SER A 56 -3.66 15.24 5.03
C SER A 56 -3.61 15.15 6.56
N LEU A 57 -4.00 14.02 7.13
CA LEU A 57 -3.92 13.78 8.57
C LEU A 57 -2.46 13.84 9.08
N THR A 58 -1.55 13.21 8.35
CA THR A 58 -0.11 13.25 8.67
C THR A 58 0.45 14.67 8.53
N ALA A 59 0.06 15.39 7.48
CA ALA A 59 0.45 16.76 7.23
C ALA A 59 0.00 17.69 8.38
N ALA A 60 -1.24 17.57 8.83
CA ALA A 60 -1.80 18.34 9.94
C ALA A 60 -1.08 18.00 11.26
N ALA A 61 -0.95 16.72 11.60
CA ALA A 61 -0.33 16.25 12.85
C ALA A 61 1.13 16.69 13.00
N HIS A 62 1.86 16.79 11.88
CA HIS A 62 3.28 17.12 11.87
C HIS A 62 3.60 18.49 11.27
N LYS A 63 2.62 19.33 10.96
CA LYS A 63 2.84 20.65 10.32
C LYS A 63 3.76 20.51 9.10
N LEU A 64 3.38 19.64 8.17
CA LEU A 64 4.05 19.42 6.89
C LEU A 64 3.09 19.80 5.76
N ARG A 65 3.63 20.05 4.56
CA ARG A 65 2.82 20.08 3.34
C ARG A 65 2.38 18.65 2.99
N ARG A 66 1.22 18.49 2.36
CA ARG A 66 0.65 17.17 2.04
C ARG A 66 1.55 16.34 1.12
N ASP A 67 2.21 16.97 0.16
CA ASP A 67 3.19 16.34 -0.73
C ASP A 67 4.41 15.80 0.04
N HIS A 68 4.93 16.57 1.00
CA HIS A 68 5.99 16.08 1.89
C HIS A 68 5.51 14.93 2.77
N ALA A 69 4.29 15.02 3.31
CA ALA A 69 3.67 13.96 4.11
C ALA A 69 3.44 12.67 3.30
N LYS A 70 3.12 12.78 2.00
CA LYS A 70 3.05 11.63 1.09
C LYS A 70 4.38 10.89 1.05
N VAL A 71 5.48 11.59 0.75
CA VAL A 71 6.83 10.98 0.67
C VAL A 71 7.19 10.28 1.99
N VAL A 72 6.90 10.93 3.12
CA VAL A 72 7.21 10.40 4.44
C VAL A 72 6.38 9.15 4.79
N ASN A 73 5.09 9.13 4.45
CA ASN A 73 4.24 7.96 4.68
C ASN A 73 4.72 6.74 3.91
N TYR A 74 5.00 6.88 2.61
CA TYR A 74 5.55 5.78 1.82
C TYR A 74 6.88 5.29 2.40
N ALA A 75 7.80 6.19 2.71
CA ALA A 75 9.07 5.82 3.32
C ALA A 75 8.89 4.97 4.60
N ARG A 76 7.96 5.37 5.47
CA ARG A 76 7.68 4.67 6.73
C ARG A 76 7.07 3.28 6.50
N ILE A 77 6.11 3.16 5.57
CA ILE A 77 5.48 1.87 5.22
C ILE A 77 6.51 0.87 4.69
N TYR A 78 7.48 1.33 3.89
CA TYR A 78 8.59 0.50 3.41
C TYR A 78 9.69 0.21 4.45
N GLY A 79 9.44 0.52 5.73
CA GLY A 79 10.37 0.22 6.80
C GLY A 79 11.56 1.17 6.89
N ALA A 80 11.49 2.37 6.29
CA ALA A 80 12.50 3.38 6.54
C ALA A 80 12.47 3.78 8.03
N GLY A 81 13.64 3.83 8.65
CA GLY A 81 13.77 4.20 10.06
C GLY A 81 13.73 5.71 10.31
N GLN A 82 13.74 6.10 11.58
CA GLN A 82 13.73 7.50 12.03
C GLN A 82 14.84 8.33 11.36
N ASN A 83 16.06 7.79 11.26
CA ASN A 83 17.19 8.47 10.63
C ASN A 83 16.93 8.88 9.17
N PHE A 84 16.14 8.11 8.43
CA PHE A 84 15.77 8.45 7.06
C PHE A 84 14.76 9.60 7.03
N ALA A 85 13.75 9.55 7.90
CA ALA A 85 12.78 10.63 8.04
C ALA A 85 13.44 11.94 8.50
N GLU A 86 14.44 11.90 9.38
CA GLU A 86 15.22 13.07 9.79
C GLU A 86 15.90 13.74 8.58
N ARG A 87 16.53 12.95 7.71
CA ARG A 87 17.17 13.44 6.48
C ARG A 87 16.14 14.05 5.53
N LEU A 88 15.00 13.40 5.32
CA LEU A 88 13.91 13.93 4.49
C LEU A 88 13.36 15.26 5.04
N LEU A 89 13.14 15.35 6.35
CA LEU A 89 12.64 16.58 6.98
C LEU A 89 13.61 17.75 6.78
N LYS A 90 14.92 17.51 6.86
CA LYS A 90 15.93 18.53 6.54
C LYS A 90 15.99 18.88 5.06
N GLN A 91 15.77 17.93 4.16
CA GLN A 91 15.70 18.22 2.72
C GLN A 91 14.50 19.11 2.39
N PHE A 92 13.35 18.85 3.01
CA PHE A 92 12.14 19.66 2.83
C PHE A 92 12.21 21.03 3.51
N ASN A 93 13.00 21.14 4.58
CA ASN A 93 13.23 22.41 5.26
C ASN A 93 14.70 22.54 5.67
N PRO A 94 15.57 23.12 4.80
CA PRO A 94 17.00 23.24 5.06
C PRO A 94 17.36 24.07 6.29
N THR A 95 16.47 24.95 6.76
CA THR A 95 16.71 25.78 7.95
C THR A 95 16.41 25.05 9.26
N MET A 96 15.76 23.88 9.21
CA MET A 96 15.47 23.05 10.38
C MET A 96 16.77 22.50 10.98
N THR A 97 16.93 22.68 12.30
CA THR A 97 18.09 22.13 13.01
C THR A 97 18.04 20.60 13.07
N ILE A 98 19.18 19.95 13.28
CA ILE A 98 19.24 18.49 13.41
C ILE A 98 18.43 18.01 14.62
N SER A 99 18.46 18.76 15.73
CA SER A 99 17.71 18.44 16.95
C SER A 99 16.20 18.49 16.72
N GLU A 100 15.71 19.52 16.03
CA GLU A 100 14.31 19.65 15.66
C GLU A 100 13.86 18.53 14.71
N ALA A 101 14.68 18.21 13.70
CA ALA A 101 14.40 17.12 12.77
C ALA A 101 14.29 15.77 13.49
N LYS A 102 15.20 15.50 14.44
CA LYS A 102 15.20 14.30 15.27
C LYS A 102 13.97 14.22 16.18
N SER A 103 13.66 15.31 16.88
CA SER A 103 12.48 15.39 17.75
C SER A 103 11.18 15.17 16.95
N LYS A 104 11.08 15.80 15.78
CA LYS A 104 9.92 15.69 14.89
C LYS A 104 9.77 14.29 14.29
N ALA A 105 10.87 13.67 13.85
CA ALA A 105 10.87 12.29 13.39
C ALA A 105 10.49 11.32 14.51
N ALA A 106 11.07 11.45 15.70
CA ALA A 106 10.73 10.62 16.86
C ALA A 106 9.24 10.73 17.22
N LYS A 107 8.70 11.96 17.30
CA LYS A 107 7.26 12.20 17.56
C LYS A 107 6.40 11.55 16.49
N MET A 108 6.77 11.70 15.22
CA MET A 108 6.03 11.09 14.12
C MET A 108 5.98 9.58 14.22
N PHE A 109 7.11 8.89 14.40
CA PHE A 109 7.12 7.43 14.57
C PHE A 109 6.37 6.98 15.82
N ALA A 110 6.45 7.73 16.92
CA ALA A 110 5.71 7.41 18.14
C ALA A 110 4.19 7.50 17.94
N THR A 111 3.69 8.53 17.24
CA THR A 111 2.24 8.69 16.97
C THR A 111 1.71 7.66 15.98
N THR A 112 2.56 7.20 15.06
CA THR A 112 2.13 6.36 13.93
C THR A 112 2.47 4.89 14.13
N LYS A 113 3.76 4.53 14.26
CA LYS A 113 4.18 3.15 14.53
C LYS A 113 3.86 2.73 15.97
N GLY A 114 3.87 3.68 16.92
CA GLY A 114 3.56 3.42 18.32
C GLY A 114 4.78 3.03 19.15
N ARG A 115 4.53 2.39 20.30
CA ARG A 115 5.57 1.87 21.20
C ARG A 115 5.64 0.35 21.11
N ARG A 116 6.84 -0.21 21.27
CA ARG A 116 7.03 -1.67 21.32
C ARG A 116 6.81 -2.19 22.73
N VAL A 117 6.01 -3.25 22.84
CA VAL A 117 5.60 -3.88 24.09
C VAL A 117 5.93 -5.36 24.08
N TYR A 118 6.35 -5.84 25.25
CA TYR A 118 6.66 -7.23 25.52
C TYR A 118 5.66 -7.75 26.54
N THR A 119 4.88 -8.75 26.16
CA THR A 119 3.91 -9.40 27.04
C THR A 119 4.58 -10.61 27.68
N LEU A 120 4.63 -10.64 29.01
CA LEU A 120 5.22 -11.77 29.74
C LEU A 120 4.39 -13.03 29.50
N LYS A 121 5.01 -14.19 29.28
CA LYS A 121 4.25 -15.44 29.13
C LYS A 121 3.64 -15.86 30.46
N ARG A 122 2.47 -16.50 30.41
CA ARG A 122 1.69 -16.91 31.60
C ARG A 122 2.52 -17.64 32.67
N GLN A 123 3.40 -18.56 32.26
CA GLN A 123 4.26 -19.33 33.17
C GLN A 123 5.29 -18.50 33.95
N TYR A 124 5.50 -17.23 33.57
CA TYR A 124 6.40 -16.30 34.26
C TYR A 124 5.64 -15.16 34.94
N MET A 125 4.31 -15.17 34.92
CA MET A 125 3.48 -14.15 35.58
C MET A 125 3.32 -14.39 37.08
N GLU A 126 3.66 -15.59 37.58
CA GLU A 126 3.61 -15.91 39.02
C GLU A 126 4.47 -14.90 39.82
N GLY A 127 3.82 -14.14 40.69
CA GLY A 127 4.44 -13.06 41.49
C GLY A 127 4.27 -11.64 40.94
N PHE A 128 3.64 -11.45 39.77
CA PHE A 128 3.27 -10.14 39.22
C PHE A 128 1.77 -9.84 39.28
N MET A 129 0.96 -10.81 39.72
CA MET A 129 -0.50 -10.72 39.78
C MET A 129 -0.93 -10.44 41.22
N ASP A 130 -1.75 -9.41 41.43
CA ASP A 130 -2.54 -9.27 42.66
C ASP A 130 -3.65 -10.33 42.66
N GLU A 131 -4.03 -10.84 43.84
CA GLU A 131 -5.04 -11.91 44.02
C GLU A 131 -6.42 -11.57 43.38
N ASP A 132 -6.67 -10.29 43.06
CA ASP A 132 -7.92 -9.79 42.47
C ASP A 132 -7.87 -9.55 40.94
N LEU A 133 -6.75 -9.84 40.25
CA LEU A 133 -6.53 -9.52 38.82
C LEU A 133 -6.18 -10.74 37.95
N ASP A 134 -6.88 -11.84 38.16
CA ASP A 134 -6.83 -13.01 37.27
C ASP A 134 -7.33 -12.62 35.86
N ASN A 135 -6.38 -12.28 34.97
CA ASN A 135 -6.43 -12.24 33.49
C ASN A 135 -5.79 -11.00 32.83
N GLN A 136 -5.17 -10.07 33.57
CA GLN A 136 -4.54 -8.91 32.92
C GLN A 136 -3.12 -9.27 32.44
N ALA A 137 -2.86 -9.11 31.13
CA ALA A 137 -1.56 -9.35 30.55
C ALA A 137 -0.51 -8.37 31.11
N VAL A 138 0.62 -8.89 31.61
CA VAL A 138 1.74 -8.06 32.09
C VAL A 138 2.55 -7.54 30.90
N GLU A 139 2.29 -6.29 30.52
CA GLU A 139 2.96 -5.60 29.43
C GLU A 139 4.14 -4.75 29.92
N MET A 140 5.29 -4.88 29.26
CA MET A 140 6.52 -4.16 29.61
C MET A 140 7.09 -3.40 28.42
N THR A 141 7.78 -2.30 28.72
CA THR A 141 8.67 -1.63 27.75
C THR A 141 9.89 -2.51 27.43
N SER A 142 10.54 -2.27 26.30
CA SER A 142 11.79 -2.98 25.93
C SER A 142 12.84 -2.97 27.04
N TYR A 143 13.00 -1.84 27.74
CA TYR A 143 13.96 -1.70 28.82
C TYR A 143 13.60 -2.57 30.03
N GLN A 144 12.34 -2.55 30.45
CA GLN A 144 11.85 -3.37 31.56
C GLN A 144 11.96 -4.86 31.25
N ALA A 145 11.57 -5.26 30.03
CA ALA A 145 11.67 -6.65 29.59
C ALA A 145 13.11 -7.14 29.55
N MET A 146 14.03 -6.36 28.96
CA MET A 146 15.47 -6.68 28.95
C MET A 146 16.05 -6.81 30.36
N ARG A 147 15.66 -5.89 31.27
CA ARG A 147 16.12 -5.92 32.65
C ARG A 147 15.60 -7.16 33.38
N LEU A 148 14.34 -7.53 33.21
CA LEU A 148 13.75 -8.72 33.84
C LEU A 148 14.38 -10.01 33.31
N ALA A 149 14.56 -10.13 32.00
CA ALA A 149 15.22 -11.26 31.36
C ALA A 149 16.65 -11.45 31.90
N LYS A 150 17.41 -10.37 31.98
CA LYS A 150 18.77 -10.37 32.54
C LYS A 150 18.79 -10.80 34.02
N LEU A 151 17.88 -10.28 34.84
CA LEU A 151 17.78 -10.65 36.26
C LEU A 151 17.37 -12.11 36.47
N SER A 152 16.57 -12.65 35.55
CA SER A 152 16.07 -14.04 35.61
C SER A 152 17.02 -15.05 34.96
N GLY A 153 18.13 -14.60 34.37
CA GLY A 153 19.08 -15.47 33.64
C GLY A 153 18.50 -16.14 32.39
N LYS A 154 17.42 -15.58 31.82
CA LYS A 154 16.68 -16.13 30.67
C LYS A 154 16.71 -15.17 29.48
N THR A 155 16.40 -15.65 28.28
CA THR A 155 16.27 -14.78 27.10
C THR A 155 14.91 -14.10 27.02
N LEU A 156 14.81 -13.07 26.18
CA LEU A 156 13.53 -12.40 25.92
C LEU A 156 12.52 -13.36 25.28
N GLU A 157 12.96 -14.17 24.32
CA GLU A 157 12.12 -15.13 23.60
C GLU A 157 11.61 -16.24 24.52
N GLU A 158 12.37 -16.60 25.54
CA GLU A 158 11.95 -17.56 26.56
C GLU A 158 10.83 -16.97 27.41
N MET A 159 11.02 -15.76 27.93
CA MET A 159 10.13 -15.15 28.93
C MET A 159 8.90 -14.45 28.36
N PHE A 160 9.03 -13.82 27.19
CA PHE A 160 8.00 -12.96 26.63
C PHE A 160 7.43 -13.53 25.34
N GLU A 161 6.17 -13.22 25.07
CA GLU A 161 5.60 -13.38 23.74
C GLU A 161 6.30 -12.47 22.73
N ARG A 162 6.01 -12.69 21.46
CA ARG A 162 6.56 -11.88 20.39
C ARG A 162 6.22 -10.40 20.63
N PRO A 163 7.21 -9.51 20.63
CA PRO A 163 6.94 -8.10 20.91
C PRO A 163 6.14 -7.45 19.78
N ARG A 164 5.14 -6.67 20.17
CA ARG A 164 4.22 -5.98 19.26
C ARG A 164 4.27 -4.47 19.44
N TRP A 165 3.92 -3.76 18.38
CA TRP A 165 3.67 -2.33 18.39
C TRP A 165 2.26 -2.06 18.89
N VAL A 166 2.10 -1.06 19.75
CA VAL A 166 0.79 -0.61 20.27
C VAL A 166 0.72 0.91 20.36
N GLY A 167 -0.50 1.45 20.31
CA GLY A 167 -0.79 2.87 20.58
C GLY A 167 -0.43 3.83 19.45
N GLY A 168 0.02 3.33 18.30
CA GLY A 168 0.19 4.10 17.08
C GLY A 168 -0.92 3.81 16.07
N THR A 169 -1.19 4.76 15.18
CA THR A 169 -2.24 4.61 14.14
C THR A 169 -1.99 3.46 13.17
N GLU A 170 -0.73 3.07 12.99
CA GLU A 170 -0.24 2.05 12.04
C GLU A 170 0.31 0.81 12.75
N SER A 171 0.17 0.71 14.09
CA SER A 171 0.77 -0.36 14.89
C SER A 171 0.40 -1.76 14.37
N ASP A 172 -0.88 -2.01 14.07
CA ASP A 172 -1.37 -3.31 13.59
C ASP A 172 -0.83 -3.69 12.21
N MET A 173 -0.71 -2.71 11.31
CA MET A 173 -0.06 -2.90 10.01
C MET A 173 1.41 -3.30 10.19
N PHE A 174 2.17 -2.61 11.03
CA PHE A 174 3.56 -3.00 11.32
C PHE A 174 3.66 -4.37 11.98
N ASN A 175 2.74 -4.70 12.90
CA ASN A 175 2.69 -6.02 13.52
C ASN A 175 2.52 -7.11 12.45
N LYS A 176 1.59 -6.93 11.50
CA LYS A 176 1.36 -7.91 10.44
C LYS A 176 2.52 -8.03 9.46
N LEU A 177 3.14 -6.90 9.09
CA LEU A 177 4.30 -6.91 8.20
C LEU A 177 5.51 -7.58 8.87
N GLU A 178 5.77 -7.28 10.14
CA GLU A 178 6.79 -7.97 10.92
C GLU A 178 6.44 -9.46 11.02
N GLU A 179 5.17 -9.82 11.23
CA GLU A 179 4.68 -11.21 11.27
C GLU A 179 5.14 -12.02 10.06
N ILE A 180 4.85 -11.50 8.87
CA ILE A 180 5.22 -12.10 7.58
C ILE A 180 6.75 -12.12 7.42
N ALA A 181 7.42 -11.00 7.70
CA ALA A 181 8.85 -10.83 7.46
C ALA A 181 9.73 -11.71 8.35
N ASP A 182 9.37 -11.92 9.61
CA ASP A 182 10.16 -12.71 10.57
C ASP A 182 9.79 -14.19 10.60
N CYS A 183 8.80 -14.60 9.81
CA CYS A 183 8.46 -16.01 9.59
C CYS A 183 9.69 -16.80 9.10
N GLU A 184 9.77 -18.07 9.48
CA GLU A 184 10.86 -18.95 9.06
C GLU A 184 10.85 -19.18 7.53
N SER A 185 9.64 -19.33 6.97
CA SER A 185 9.39 -19.41 5.53
C SER A 185 8.45 -18.27 5.11
N PRO A 186 8.94 -17.02 4.97
CA PRO A 186 8.11 -15.90 4.54
C PRO A 186 7.47 -16.17 3.19
N ARG A 187 6.19 -15.83 3.08
CA ARG A 187 5.40 -15.98 1.87
C ARG A 187 4.66 -14.69 1.56
N THR A 188 4.41 -14.45 0.28
CA THR A 188 3.56 -13.34 -0.15
C THR A 188 2.15 -13.50 0.41
N ALA A 189 1.51 -12.38 0.71
CA ALA A 189 0.28 -12.38 1.50
C ALA A 189 -0.90 -13.07 0.80
N PHE A 190 -0.98 -12.99 -0.53
CA PHE A 190 -2.18 -13.38 -1.27
C PHE A 190 -1.98 -14.69 -2.04
N LEU A 191 -0.85 -14.84 -2.76
CA LEU A 191 -0.53 -16.00 -3.59
C LEU A 191 0.44 -17.00 -2.94
N CYS A 192 0.90 -16.71 -1.72
CA CYS A 192 1.79 -17.60 -0.95
C CYS A 192 3.12 -17.95 -1.62
N GLY A 193 3.62 -17.07 -2.51
CA GLY A 193 4.93 -17.19 -3.15
C GLY A 193 6.04 -17.08 -2.12
N ALA A 194 6.99 -18.01 -2.14
CA ALA A 194 8.06 -18.05 -1.14
C ALA A 194 9.10 -16.94 -1.37
N LEU A 195 9.61 -16.37 -0.28
CA LEU A 195 10.79 -15.50 -0.35
C LEU A 195 12.00 -16.24 -0.92
N SER A 196 12.84 -15.56 -1.68
CA SER A 196 14.05 -16.16 -2.25
C SER A 196 14.93 -16.75 -1.14
N ARG A 197 15.52 -17.93 -1.41
CA ARG A 197 16.38 -18.64 -0.44
C ARG A 197 17.52 -17.76 0.10
N ALA A 198 18.08 -16.89 -0.75
CA ALA A 198 19.15 -15.97 -0.38
C ALA A 198 18.73 -14.96 0.70
N LEU A 199 17.54 -14.35 0.59
CA LEU A 199 17.05 -13.41 1.60
C LEU A 199 16.41 -14.13 2.80
N ALA A 200 15.85 -15.32 2.59
CA ALA A 200 15.32 -16.16 3.66
C ALA A 200 16.39 -16.52 4.70
N ALA A 201 17.60 -16.88 4.25
CA ALA A 201 18.75 -17.20 5.10
C ALA A 201 19.30 -16.00 5.91
N GLY A 202 18.88 -14.77 5.57
CA GLY A 202 19.38 -13.54 6.17
C GLY A 202 18.59 -13.01 7.36
N ARG A 203 17.84 -13.86 8.08
CA ARG A 203 17.05 -13.49 9.25
C ARG A 203 17.91 -12.75 10.28
N GLY A 204 17.41 -11.65 10.84
CA GLY A 204 18.13 -10.79 11.79
C GLY A 204 19.15 -9.82 11.18
N ARG A 205 19.72 -10.10 10.00
CA ARG A 205 20.67 -9.20 9.32
C ARG A 205 19.98 -8.20 8.37
N TRP A 206 18.91 -8.64 7.70
CA TRP A 206 18.24 -7.86 6.64
C TRP A 206 16.77 -7.55 6.96
N THR A 207 16.46 -7.27 8.24
CA THR A 207 15.09 -7.06 8.72
C THR A 207 14.33 -6.00 7.92
N ASN A 208 14.93 -4.83 7.66
CA ASN A 208 14.27 -3.77 6.89
C ASN A 208 13.97 -4.21 5.44
N THR A 209 14.89 -4.94 4.80
CA THR A 209 14.68 -5.47 3.45
C THR A 209 13.55 -6.49 3.42
N ARG A 210 13.46 -7.36 4.43
CA ARG A 210 12.38 -8.36 4.55
C ARG A 210 11.02 -7.71 4.83
N LEU A 211 10.99 -6.65 5.65
CA LEU A 211 9.78 -5.89 5.91
C LEU A 211 9.28 -5.16 4.65
N ASN A 212 10.20 -4.54 3.91
CA ASN A 212 9.88 -3.93 2.61
C ASN A 212 9.36 -4.99 1.60
N TRP A 213 10.04 -6.13 1.54
CA TRP A 213 9.60 -7.25 0.71
C TRP A 213 8.17 -7.71 1.01
N ALA A 214 7.74 -7.73 2.27
CA ALA A 214 6.37 -8.17 2.62
C ALA A 214 5.29 -7.33 1.93
N VAL A 215 5.46 -6.00 1.84
CA VAL A 215 4.50 -5.11 1.14
C VAL A 215 4.66 -5.19 -0.37
N GLN A 216 5.90 -5.06 -0.87
CA GLN A 216 6.15 -5.01 -2.31
C GLN A 216 5.82 -6.32 -3.02
N SER A 217 6.05 -7.46 -2.36
CA SER A 217 5.69 -8.76 -2.91
C SER A 217 4.18 -9.00 -2.92
N ALA A 218 3.45 -8.43 -1.96
CA ALA A 218 1.99 -8.43 -1.99
C ALA A 218 1.43 -7.53 -3.12
N ALA A 219 2.11 -6.43 -3.46
CA ALA A 219 1.78 -5.65 -4.66
C ALA A 219 2.09 -6.42 -5.96
N ALA A 220 3.16 -7.21 -5.99
CA ALA A 220 3.44 -8.11 -7.11
C ALA A 220 2.36 -9.21 -7.26
N ASP A 221 1.89 -9.79 -6.15
CA ASP A 221 0.74 -10.72 -6.17
C ASP A 221 -0.50 -10.05 -6.81
N PHE A 222 -0.79 -8.80 -6.42
CA PHE A 222 -1.89 -8.02 -6.98
C PHE A 222 -1.75 -7.88 -8.50
N LEU A 223 -0.56 -7.51 -8.99
CA LEU A 223 -0.30 -7.42 -10.42
C LEU A 223 -0.52 -8.77 -11.12
N HIS A 224 -0.01 -9.88 -10.56
CA HIS A 224 -0.21 -11.20 -11.16
C HIS A 224 -1.68 -11.58 -11.27
N LEU A 225 -2.49 -11.30 -10.23
CA LEU A 225 -3.93 -11.51 -10.25
C LEU A 225 -4.60 -10.67 -11.34
N MET A 226 -4.19 -9.41 -11.49
CA MET A 226 -4.71 -8.55 -12.56
C MET A 226 -4.38 -9.08 -13.95
N LEU A 227 -3.12 -9.48 -14.19
CA LEU A 227 -2.68 -10.00 -15.47
C LEU A 227 -3.41 -11.31 -15.81
N ALA A 228 -3.57 -12.21 -14.84
CA ALA A 228 -4.30 -13.46 -15.01
C ALA A 228 -5.79 -13.22 -15.31
N SER A 229 -6.43 -12.29 -14.57
CA SER A 229 -7.82 -11.89 -14.79
C SER A 229 -8.03 -11.27 -16.17
N MET A 230 -7.17 -10.34 -16.59
CA MET A 230 -7.26 -9.72 -17.92
C MET A 230 -7.02 -10.71 -19.06
N ALA A 231 -6.08 -11.64 -18.90
CA ALA A 231 -5.85 -12.71 -19.87
C ALA A 231 -7.11 -13.59 -20.07
N HIS A 232 -7.93 -13.75 -19.02
CA HIS A 232 -9.19 -14.48 -19.08
C HIS A 232 -10.35 -13.64 -19.63
N LEU A 233 -10.56 -12.43 -19.09
CA LEU A 233 -11.73 -11.59 -19.40
C LEU A 233 -11.61 -10.87 -20.74
N ALA A 234 -10.40 -10.53 -21.17
CA ALA A 234 -10.13 -9.80 -22.41
C ALA A 234 -8.96 -10.43 -23.18
N PRO A 235 -9.11 -11.65 -23.73
CA PRO A 235 -8.01 -12.38 -24.39
C PRO A 235 -7.45 -11.69 -25.64
N ARG A 236 -8.18 -10.71 -26.20
CA ARG A 236 -7.73 -9.87 -27.33
C ARG A 236 -6.88 -8.68 -26.90
N ALA A 237 -6.88 -8.36 -25.60
CA ALA A 237 -6.07 -7.29 -25.05
C ALA A 237 -4.65 -7.80 -24.83
N ARG A 238 -3.69 -7.24 -25.59
CA ARG A 238 -2.29 -7.60 -25.46
C ARG A 238 -1.65 -6.78 -24.35
N PHE A 239 -1.13 -7.42 -23.31
CA PHE A 239 -0.35 -6.74 -22.29
C PHE A 239 0.88 -6.04 -22.92
N CYS A 240 1.06 -4.75 -22.62
CA CYS A 240 2.15 -3.93 -23.13
C CYS A 240 3.20 -3.67 -22.06
N LEU A 241 2.77 -3.12 -20.93
CA LEU A 241 3.65 -2.76 -19.83
C LEU A 241 2.89 -2.71 -18.52
N SER A 242 3.65 -2.92 -17.46
CA SER A 242 3.29 -2.57 -16.10
C SER A 242 4.39 -1.70 -15.50
N PHE A 243 4.03 -0.58 -14.91
CA PHE A 243 4.97 0.29 -14.22
C PHE A 243 4.39 0.69 -12.87
N HIS A 244 4.97 0.16 -11.79
CA HIS A 244 4.41 0.27 -10.44
C HIS A 244 2.96 -0.25 -10.37
N ASP A 245 2.02 0.65 -10.10
CA ASP A 245 0.59 0.49 -9.96
C ASP A 245 -0.19 0.62 -11.28
N GLU A 246 0.51 0.88 -12.39
CA GLU A 246 -0.10 1.08 -13.70
C GLU A 246 0.01 -0.17 -14.59
N VAL A 247 -1.09 -0.53 -15.26
CA VAL A 247 -1.11 -1.57 -16.29
C VAL A 247 -1.68 -1.04 -17.60
N ARG A 248 -1.05 -1.41 -18.72
CA ARG A 248 -1.45 -0.96 -20.07
C ARG A 248 -1.54 -2.14 -21.02
N TYR A 249 -2.58 -2.11 -21.84
CA TYR A 249 -2.89 -3.11 -22.86
C TYR A 249 -3.07 -2.43 -24.21
N LEU A 250 -2.65 -3.09 -25.28
CA LEU A 250 -2.97 -2.74 -26.66
C LEU A 250 -4.16 -3.57 -27.12
N VAL A 251 -5.17 -2.92 -27.67
CA VAL A 251 -6.47 -3.53 -27.96
C VAL A 251 -6.96 -3.03 -29.32
N PRO A 252 -7.59 -3.87 -30.16
CA PRO A 252 -8.32 -3.38 -31.33
C PRO A 252 -9.38 -2.33 -30.93
N GLU A 253 -9.55 -1.28 -31.75
CA GLU A 253 -10.47 -0.16 -31.48
C GLU A 253 -11.88 -0.63 -31.09
N GLU A 254 -12.39 -1.64 -31.80
CA GLU A 254 -13.72 -2.22 -31.63
C GLU A 254 -13.96 -2.82 -30.23
N TYR A 255 -12.90 -3.19 -29.49
CA TYR A 255 -12.99 -3.82 -28.16
C TYR A 255 -12.50 -2.91 -27.02
N LYS A 256 -12.26 -1.62 -27.28
CA LYS A 256 -11.62 -0.72 -26.31
C LYS A 256 -12.46 -0.52 -25.05
N TYR A 257 -13.79 -0.43 -25.17
CA TYR A 257 -14.69 -0.21 -24.04
C TYR A 257 -14.97 -1.50 -23.27
N GLU A 258 -15.10 -2.62 -23.97
CA GLU A 258 -15.21 -3.96 -23.37
C GLU A 258 -13.94 -4.29 -22.56
N THR A 259 -12.77 -3.91 -23.07
CA THR A 259 -11.51 -4.08 -22.35
C THR A 259 -11.41 -3.13 -21.16
N ALA A 260 -11.90 -1.90 -21.27
CA ALA A 260 -11.98 -0.98 -20.13
C ALA A 260 -12.88 -1.55 -19.02
N LEU A 261 -14.01 -2.17 -19.38
CA LEU A 261 -14.89 -2.86 -18.45
C LEU A 261 -14.21 -4.08 -17.82
N ALA A 262 -13.53 -4.90 -18.62
CA ALA A 262 -12.77 -6.05 -18.13
C ALA A 262 -11.69 -5.62 -17.12
N LEU A 263 -11.06 -4.46 -17.33
CA LEU A 263 -10.07 -3.92 -16.41
C LEU A 263 -10.71 -3.46 -15.09
N GLN A 264 -11.86 -2.78 -15.15
CA GLN A 264 -12.63 -2.42 -13.95
C GLN A 264 -13.03 -3.65 -13.13
N ILE A 265 -13.58 -4.68 -13.79
CA ILE A 265 -13.94 -5.96 -13.16
C ILE A 265 -12.70 -6.65 -12.59
N THR A 266 -11.57 -6.58 -13.29
CA THR A 266 -10.31 -7.17 -12.83
C THR A 266 -9.85 -6.56 -11.50
N ASN A 267 -9.92 -5.24 -11.31
CA ASN A 267 -9.58 -4.63 -10.03
C ASN A 267 -10.55 -5.04 -8.91
N LEU A 268 -11.85 -5.10 -9.20
CA LEU A 268 -12.85 -5.61 -8.26
C LEU A 268 -12.52 -7.04 -7.81
N LEU A 269 -12.31 -7.96 -8.75
CA LEU A 269 -11.99 -9.36 -8.46
C LEU A 269 -10.66 -9.51 -7.71
N THR A 270 -9.64 -8.74 -8.11
CA THR A 270 -8.33 -8.78 -7.47
C THR A 270 -8.43 -8.31 -6.01
N ARG A 271 -9.12 -7.19 -5.76
CA ARG A 271 -9.29 -6.67 -4.40
C ARG A 271 -10.15 -7.59 -3.54
N ALA A 272 -11.22 -8.15 -4.10
CA ALA A 272 -12.07 -9.11 -3.40
C ALA A 272 -11.29 -10.37 -3.00
N PHE A 273 -10.48 -10.91 -3.94
CA PHE A 273 -9.59 -12.04 -3.65
C PHE A 273 -8.62 -11.70 -2.53
N CYS A 274 -7.93 -10.56 -2.61
CA CYS A 274 -6.98 -10.13 -1.58
C CYS A 274 -7.65 -9.97 -0.20
N SER A 275 -8.84 -9.36 -0.11
CA SER A 275 -9.60 -9.25 1.14
C SER A 275 -9.94 -10.62 1.72
N GLN A 276 -10.49 -11.51 0.90
CA GLN A 276 -10.87 -12.86 1.34
C GLN A 276 -9.65 -13.65 1.83
N ARG A 277 -8.50 -13.50 1.17
CA ARG A 277 -7.26 -14.21 1.54
C ARG A 277 -6.76 -13.85 2.94
N VAL A 278 -7.10 -12.66 3.44
CA VAL A 278 -6.74 -12.21 4.80
C VAL A 278 -7.89 -12.31 5.80
N GLY A 279 -8.99 -12.99 5.43
CA GLY A 279 -10.13 -13.24 6.32
C GLY A 279 -11.17 -12.13 6.36
N ILE A 280 -11.16 -11.20 5.40
CA ILE A 280 -12.13 -10.11 5.32
C ILE A 280 -13.09 -10.37 4.15
N ASN A 281 -14.40 -10.38 4.44
CA ASN A 281 -15.43 -10.74 3.45
C ASN A 281 -16.10 -9.52 2.78
N ASP A 282 -15.79 -8.30 3.24
CA ASP A 282 -16.34 -7.06 2.71
C ASP A 282 -15.33 -6.35 1.79
N LEU A 283 -15.85 -5.70 0.74
CA LEU A 283 -15.06 -4.81 -0.11
C LEU A 283 -15.85 -3.51 -0.37
N PRO A 284 -15.37 -2.36 0.14
CA PRO A 284 -16.02 -1.07 -0.07
C PRO A 284 -16.02 -0.63 -1.53
N LEU A 285 -17.10 0.02 -1.95
CA LEU A 285 -17.24 0.56 -3.30
C LEU A 285 -16.12 1.56 -3.66
N SER A 286 -15.65 2.36 -2.68
CA SER A 286 -14.62 3.38 -2.89
C SER A 286 -13.29 2.84 -3.41
N VAL A 287 -13.03 1.54 -3.22
CA VAL A 287 -11.82 0.86 -3.68
C VAL A 287 -12.08 -0.19 -4.76
N ALA A 288 -13.34 -0.58 -4.95
CA ALA A 288 -13.73 -1.69 -5.82
C ALA A 288 -13.39 -1.43 -7.30
N PHE A 289 -13.50 -0.19 -7.76
CA PHE A 289 -13.25 0.21 -9.14
C PHE A 289 -12.08 1.19 -9.22
N PHE A 290 -11.45 1.25 -10.38
CA PHE A 290 -10.52 2.33 -10.70
C PHE A 290 -11.25 3.67 -10.73
N SER A 291 -10.59 4.73 -10.26
CA SER A 291 -11.08 6.10 -10.44
C SER A 291 -11.34 6.42 -11.92
N SER A 292 -10.43 5.99 -12.80
CA SER A 292 -10.62 6.03 -14.24
C SER A 292 -9.84 4.92 -14.95
N VAL A 293 -10.34 4.50 -16.11
CA VAL A 293 -9.60 3.76 -17.13
C VAL A 293 -9.37 4.68 -18.31
N GLU A 294 -8.10 4.83 -18.72
CA GLU A 294 -7.74 5.65 -19.85
C GLU A 294 -7.75 4.84 -21.15
N VAL A 295 -8.32 5.41 -22.20
CA VAL A 295 -8.36 4.87 -23.57
C VAL A 295 -7.78 5.91 -24.51
N ASP A 296 -6.66 5.60 -25.16
CA ASP A 296 -5.90 6.60 -25.92
C ASP A 296 -5.20 6.01 -27.16
N GLN A 297 -4.89 6.86 -28.13
CA GLN A 297 -3.98 6.54 -29.24
C GLN A 297 -2.51 6.53 -28.79
N VAL A 298 -2.17 7.29 -27.73
CA VAL A 298 -0.78 7.45 -27.29
C VAL A 298 -0.58 7.14 -25.82
N LEU A 299 0.64 6.73 -25.48
CA LEU A 299 1.01 6.50 -24.09
C LEU A 299 1.36 7.83 -23.41
N ARG A 300 0.52 8.25 -22.48
CA ARG A 300 0.72 9.40 -21.58
C ARG A 300 0.04 9.14 -20.25
N LYS A 301 0.43 9.87 -19.20
CA LYS A 301 -0.07 9.63 -17.84
C LYS A 301 -1.56 9.92 -17.71
N GLU A 302 -1.99 11.07 -18.22
CA GLU A 302 -3.40 11.49 -18.27
C GLU A 302 -3.79 11.67 -19.74
N SER A 303 -4.95 11.14 -20.15
CA SER A 303 -5.42 11.19 -21.54
C SER A 303 -5.64 12.60 -22.10
N THR A 304 -5.68 13.62 -21.26
CA THR A 304 -5.82 15.03 -21.68
C THR A 304 -4.49 15.79 -21.70
N LEU A 305 -3.39 15.16 -21.27
CA LEU A 305 -2.10 15.82 -21.19
C LEU A 305 -1.53 16.05 -22.59
N SER A 306 -1.33 17.32 -22.97
CA SER A 306 -0.77 17.69 -24.27
C SER A 306 0.74 17.45 -24.39
N CYS A 307 1.41 17.06 -23.30
CA CYS A 307 2.85 16.78 -23.25
C CYS A 307 3.73 17.90 -23.86
N THR A 308 3.36 19.16 -23.57
CA THR A 308 4.13 20.34 -23.97
C THR A 308 5.45 20.38 -23.20
N THR A 309 6.56 20.48 -23.93
CA THR A 309 7.91 20.59 -23.37
C THR A 309 8.72 21.58 -24.20
N PRO A 310 9.90 22.05 -23.75
CA PRO A 310 10.74 22.92 -24.58
C PRO A 310 11.07 22.33 -25.97
N SER A 311 11.20 21.00 -26.08
CA SER A 311 11.40 20.29 -27.35
C SER A 311 10.10 19.89 -28.07
N ASN A 312 8.93 20.09 -27.44
CA ASN A 312 7.61 19.92 -28.03
C ASN A 312 6.70 21.12 -27.69
N PRO A 313 6.97 22.32 -28.23
CA PRO A 313 6.31 23.56 -27.79
C PRO A 313 4.84 23.66 -28.21
N HIS A 314 4.43 22.90 -29.23
CA HIS A 314 3.06 22.91 -29.74
C HIS A 314 2.17 21.82 -29.14
N GLY A 315 2.73 20.91 -28.32
CA GLY A 315 1.98 19.82 -27.71
C GLY A 315 1.51 18.76 -28.72
N LEU A 316 0.72 17.80 -28.24
CA LEU A 316 0.28 16.64 -29.04
C LEU A 316 -0.76 16.99 -30.10
N GLU A 317 -1.75 17.82 -29.75
CA GLU A 317 -2.84 18.16 -30.66
C GLU A 317 -2.37 19.04 -31.81
N LYS A 318 -1.79 20.21 -31.52
CA LYS A 318 -1.33 21.14 -32.57
C LYS A 318 -0.05 20.68 -33.25
N GLY A 319 0.85 20.02 -32.52
CA GLY A 319 2.15 19.58 -33.05
C GLY A 319 2.10 18.29 -33.86
N TYR A 320 1.23 17.34 -33.47
CA TYR A 320 1.19 16.00 -34.05
C TYR A 320 -0.21 15.57 -34.54
N GLY A 321 -1.24 16.41 -34.39
CA GLY A 321 -2.61 16.08 -34.77
C GLY A 321 -3.27 15.03 -33.88
N ILE A 322 -2.74 14.79 -32.67
CA ILE A 322 -3.22 13.75 -31.76
C ILE A 322 -4.16 14.38 -30.74
N PRO A 323 -5.47 14.05 -30.77
CA PRO A 323 -6.44 14.61 -29.83
C PRO A 323 -6.27 14.04 -28.42
N ASN A 324 -7.05 14.55 -27.48
CA ASN A 324 -7.18 13.95 -26.16
C ASN A 324 -7.81 12.54 -26.25
N GLY A 325 -7.35 11.65 -25.38
CA GLY A 325 -7.98 10.36 -25.17
C GLY A 325 -9.22 10.48 -24.27
N GLU A 326 -9.73 9.33 -23.84
CA GLU A 326 -10.88 9.22 -22.94
C GLU A 326 -10.40 8.77 -21.56
N SER A 327 -10.94 9.37 -20.50
CA SER A 327 -10.79 8.94 -19.11
C SER A 327 -12.16 8.54 -18.60
N LEU A 328 -12.36 7.26 -18.32
CA LEU A 328 -13.69 6.68 -18.09
C LEU A 328 -13.80 6.06 -16.70
N ASN A 329 -14.72 6.57 -15.88
CA ASN A 329 -15.10 5.89 -14.64
C ASN A 329 -15.98 4.66 -14.94
N ILE A 330 -16.31 3.85 -13.91
CA ILE A 330 -17.13 2.65 -14.11
C ILE A 330 -18.50 2.93 -14.77
N PHE A 331 -19.16 4.03 -14.43
CA PHE A 331 -20.46 4.39 -15.01
C PHE A 331 -20.33 4.80 -16.48
N ASP A 332 -19.31 5.61 -16.81
CA ASP A 332 -19.02 5.99 -18.20
C ASP A 332 -18.74 4.75 -19.06
N VAL A 333 -17.95 3.79 -18.54
CA VAL A 333 -17.63 2.54 -19.23
C VAL A 333 -18.90 1.72 -19.50
N LEU A 334 -19.81 1.62 -18.52
CA LEU A 334 -21.07 0.90 -18.68
C LEU A 334 -21.93 1.53 -19.78
N GLU A 335 -22.10 2.85 -19.77
CA GLU A 335 -22.84 3.58 -20.80
C GLU A 335 -22.25 3.35 -22.20
N LYS A 336 -20.92 3.46 -22.33
CA LYS A 336 -20.22 3.22 -23.60
C LYS A 336 -20.39 1.79 -24.10
N CYS A 337 -20.31 0.78 -23.21
CA CYS A 337 -20.52 -0.62 -23.58
C CYS A 337 -21.95 -0.90 -24.03
N HIS A 338 -22.95 -0.27 -23.40
CA HIS A 338 -24.34 -0.41 -23.81
C HIS A 338 -24.59 0.22 -25.19
N ALA A 339 -24.05 1.41 -25.44
CA ALA A 339 -24.12 2.06 -26.74
C ALA A 339 -23.43 1.23 -27.84
N ASN A 340 -22.29 0.61 -27.55
CA ASN A 340 -21.52 -0.19 -28.50
C ASN A 340 -22.23 -1.49 -28.92
N LYS A 341 -23.05 -2.08 -28.03
CA LYS A 341 -23.87 -3.27 -28.34
C LYS A 341 -25.14 -2.96 -29.16
N SER A 342 -25.48 -1.68 -29.30
CA SER A 342 -26.71 -1.22 -29.95
C SER A 342 -26.52 -0.85 -31.44
N LEU A 343 -25.28 -0.96 -31.93
CA LEU A 343 -24.85 -0.79 -33.32
C LEU A 343 -24.48 -2.16 -33.90
#